data_AF-A0AA50ZIH0-F1
#
_entry.id   AF-A0AA50ZIH0-F1
#
_cell.length_a   1.000
_cell.length_b   1.000
_cell.length_c   1.000
_cell.angle_alpha   90.00
_cell.angle_beta   90.00
_cell.angle_gamma   90.00
#
_symmetry.space_group_name_H-M   'P 1'
#
loop_
_entity.id
_entity.type
_entity.pdbx_description
1 polymer ?
#
loop_
_entity_poly.entity_id
_entity_poly.type
_entity_poly.pdbx_seq_one_letter_code
_entity_poly.pdbx_strand_id
1 'polypeptide(L)'
;KELMKMWNLHVMKYNYVGDCQIPLACQMFLQKKGKELLEKNLYRNFILHVCSLHDFGLLSPVALYQTIQMLNQMLADNTEAKEKMRVSLKAQREHWNAVGKYQQPVIIEQKPPTTSAKLNNVEASPSVRRKTSNLQN
;
A
#
# COMPACT_ATOMS: atom_id res chain seq x y z
N LYS A 1 -9.14 -6.09 -1.34
CA LYS A 1 -9.73 -6.49 -2.65
C LYS A 1 -11.03 -5.74 -2.96
N GLU A 2 -11.94 -5.52 -2.01
CA GLU A 2 -13.23 -4.86 -2.25
C GLU A 2 -13.11 -3.45 -2.87
N LEU A 3 -12.19 -2.63 -2.34
CA LEU A 3 -11.92 -1.30 -2.90
C LEU A 3 -11.66 -1.35 -4.41
N MET A 4 -10.80 -2.27 -4.86
CA MET A 4 -10.44 -2.36 -6.27
C MET A 4 -11.63 -2.73 -7.15
N LYS A 5 -12.61 -3.49 -6.64
CA LYS A 5 -13.85 -3.76 -7.38
C LYS A 5 -14.66 -2.48 -7.57
N MET A 6 -14.83 -1.69 -6.51
CA MET A 6 -15.55 -0.41 -6.57
C MET A 6 -14.84 0.57 -7.52
N TRP A 7 -13.51 0.63 -7.45
CA TRP A 7 -12.68 1.46 -8.33
C TRP A 7 -12.82 1.03 -9.80
N ASN A 8 -12.62 -0.26 -10.11
CA ASN A 8 -12.71 -0.77 -11.48
C ASN A 8 -14.10 -0.53 -12.07
N LEU A 9 -15.17 -0.76 -11.31
CA LEU A 9 -16.53 -0.47 -11.76
C LEU A 9 -16.73 1.02 -12.05
N HIS A 10 -16.16 1.90 -11.23
CA HIS A 10 -16.23 3.34 -11.47
C HIS A 10 -15.46 3.74 -12.73
N VAL A 11 -14.24 3.23 -12.90
CA VAL A 11 -13.41 3.50 -14.06
C VAL A 11 -14.07 3.03 -15.35
N MET A 12 -14.60 1.80 -15.37
CA MET A 12 -15.32 1.25 -16.51
C MET A 12 -16.61 2.01 -16.81
N LYS A 13 -17.32 2.48 -15.77
CA LYS A 13 -18.58 3.23 -15.95
C LYS A 13 -18.39 4.56 -16.69
N TYR A 14 -17.27 5.24 -16.45
CA TYR A 14 -16.99 6.56 -17.03
C TYR A 14 -15.97 6.51 -18.17
N ASN A 15 -15.50 5.31 -18.55
CA ASN A 15 -14.56 5.07 -19.64
C ASN A 15 -13.32 5.96 -19.57
N TYR A 16 -12.69 6.04 -18.39
CA TYR A 16 -11.40 6.72 -18.28
C TYR A 16 -10.34 5.90 -19.03
N VAL A 17 -9.66 6.54 -19.99
CA VAL A 17 -8.68 5.91 -20.89
C VAL A 17 -7.31 6.57 -20.83
N GLY A 18 -7.22 7.79 -20.30
CA GLY A 18 -5.97 8.56 -20.23
C GLY A 18 -5.55 8.88 -18.80
N ASP A 19 -4.24 8.86 -18.56
CA ASP A 19 -3.64 9.14 -17.25
C ASP A 19 -3.98 10.54 -16.72
N CYS A 20 -4.11 11.52 -17.62
CA CYS A 20 -4.51 12.89 -17.27
C CYS A 20 -5.93 12.97 -16.66
N GLN A 21 -6.73 11.90 -16.78
CA GLN A 21 -8.09 11.83 -16.23
C GLN A 21 -8.12 11.25 -14.81
N ILE A 22 -7.03 10.63 -14.32
CA ILE A 22 -6.99 9.98 -13.01
C ILE A 22 -7.30 10.95 -11.85
N PRO A 23 -6.79 12.20 -11.82
CA PRO A 23 -7.19 13.17 -10.80
C PRO A 23 -8.71 13.40 -10.75
N LEU A 24 -9.34 13.58 -11.91
CA LEU A 24 -10.79 13.76 -12.02
C LEU A 24 -11.55 12.50 -11.57
N ALA A 25 -11.05 11.32 -11.96
CA ALA A 25 -11.62 10.03 -11.57
C ALA A 25 -11.61 9.85 -10.04
N CYS A 26 -10.52 10.21 -9.35
CA CYS A 26 -10.46 10.17 -7.89
C CYS A 26 -11.52 11.06 -7.23
N GLN A 27 -11.68 12.31 -7.72
CA GLN A 27 -12.68 13.23 -7.21
C GLN A 27 -14.10 12.71 -7.45
N MET A 28 -14.41 12.27 -8.67
CA MET A 28 -15.72 11.72 -9.02
C MET A 28 -16.03 10.43 -8.26
N PHE A 29 -15.02 9.59 -8.03
CA PHE A 29 -15.15 8.38 -7.23
C PHE A 29 -15.58 8.71 -5.81
N LEU A 30 -14.91 9.65 -5.14
CA LEU A 30 -15.30 10.07 -3.79
C LEU A 30 -16.69 10.70 -3.75
N GLN A 31 -17.05 11.54 -4.74
CA GLN A 31 -18.39 12.13 -4.81
C GLN A 31 -19.50 11.09 -4.93
N LYS A 32 -19.27 10.01 -5.70
CA LYS A 32 -20.31 9.00 -5.97
C LYS A 32 -20.28 7.81 -5.00
N LYS A 33 -19.10 7.45 -4.49
CA LYS A 33 -18.84 6.21 -3.75
C LYS A 33 -18.18 6.44 -2.40
N GLY A 34 -17.79 7.67 -2.04
CA GLY A 34 -17.10 7.96 -0.79
C GLY A 34 -17.90 7.58 0.46
N LYS A 35 -19.23 7.79 0.46
CA LYS A 35 -20.10 7.35 1.58
C LYS A 35 -20.06 5.82 1.75
N GLU A 36 -20.31 5.08 0.68
CA GLU A 36 -20.26 3.60 0.68
C GLU A 36 -18.89 3.07 1.09
N LEU A 37 -17.82 3.73 0.62
CA LEU A 37 -16.43 3.41 0.96
C LEU A 37 -16.17 3.54 2.47
N LEU A 38 -16.67 4.60 3.10
CA LEU A 38 -16.51 4.83 4.54
C LEU A 38 -17.33 3.83 5.37
N GLU A 39 -18.58 3.56 4.96
CA GLU A 39 -19.45 2.58 5.62
C GLU A 39 -18.85 1.16 5.60
N LYS A 40 -18.11 0.82 4.55
CA LYS A 40 -17.38 -0.45 4.39
C LYS A 40 -16.02 -0.49 5.06
N ASN A 41 -15.63 0.55 5.83
CA ASN A 41 -14.33 0.66 6.48
C ASN A 41 -13.16 0.54 5.49
N LEU A 42 -13.29 1.11 4.30
CA LEU A 42 -12.27 1.06 3.24
C LEU A 42 -11.37 2.30 3.20
N TYR A 43 -11.50 3.24 4.15
CA TYR A 43 -10.71 4.48 4.23
C TYR A 43 -9.20 4.23 4.02
N ARG A 44 -8.60 3.34 4.83
CA ARG A 44 -7.15 3.06 4.77
C ARG A 44 -6.74 2.44 3.44
N ASN A 45 -7.58 1.55 2.91
CA ASN A 45 -7.35 0.93 1.61
C ASN A 45 -7.31 1.99 0.51
N PHE A 46 -8.21 2.97 0.57
CA PHE A 46 -8.28 4.04 -0.42
C PHE A 46 -7.10 4.97 -0.32
N ILE A 47 -6.69 5.39 0.88
CA ILE A 47 -5.45 6.16 1.07
C ILE A 47 -4.26 5.44 0.43
N LEU A 48 -4.11 4.14 0.69
CA LEU A 48 -3.04 3.32 0.09
C LEU A 48 -3.10 3.34 -1.44
N HIS A 49 -4.30 3.20 -2.02
CA HIS A 49 -4.49 3.26 -3.46
C HIS A 49 -4.11 4.62 -4.05
N VAL A 50 -4.53 5.72 -3.45
CA VAL A 50 -4.21 7.08 -3.92
C VAL A 50 -2.71 7.36 -3.80
N CYS A 51 -2.04 6.89 -2.74
CA CYS A 51 -0.58 6.94 -2.64
C CYS A 51 0.08 6.14 -3.78
N SER A 52 -0.38 4.93 -4.06
CA SER A 52 0.14 4.15 -5.19
C SER A 52 -0.05 4.88 -6.53
N LEU A 53 -1.19 5.53 -6.76
CA LEU A 53 -1.41 6.32 -7.98
C LEU A 53 -0.40 7.48 -8.10
N HIS A 54 -0.06 8.13 -6.98
CA HIS A 54 1.01 9.13 -6.95
C HIS A 54 2.38 8.53 -7.26
N ASP A 55 2.72 7.38 -6.66
CA ASP A 55 4.01 6.71 -6.87
C ASP A 55 4.21 6.25 -8.33
N PHE A 56 3.11 5.94 -9.04
CA PHE A 56 3.12 5.65 -10.48
C PHE A 56 3.12 6.90 -11.38
N GLY A 57 3.14 8.11 -10.80
CA GLY A 57 3.13 9.36 -11.55
C GLY A 57 1.77 9.76 -12.12
N LEU A 58 0.69 9.10 -11.71
CA LEU A 58 -0.69 9.38 -12.17
C LEU A 58 -1.37 10.50 -11.39
N LEU A 59 -0.84 10.83 -10.21
CA LEU A 59 -1.28 11.96 -9.39
C LEU A 59 -0.10 12.86 -9.04
N SER A 60 -0.30 14.17 -9.16
CA SER A 60 0.61 15.15 -8.59
C SER A 60 0.47 15.19 -7.06
N PRO A 61 1.49 15.70 -6.33
CA PRO A 61 1.38 15.90 -4.88
C PRO A 61 0.17 16.75 -4.48
N VAL A 62 -0.19 17.74 -5.31
CA VAL A 62 -1.36 18.59 -5.09
C VAL A 62 -2.66 17.79 -5.22
N ALA A 63 -2.80 16.98 -6.27
CA ALA A 63 -3.99 16.16 -6.49
C ALA A 63 -4.15 15.08 -5.41
N LEU A 64 -3.04 14.47 -4.96
CA LEU A 64 -3.01 13.55 -3.81
C LEU A 64 -3.55 14.24 -2.56
N TYR A 65 -3.00 15.40 -2.20
CA TYR A 65 -3.42 16.16 -1.02
C TYR A 65 -4.91 16.52 -1.06
N GLN A 66 -5.38 17.06 -2.18
CA GLN A 66 -6.79 17.46 -2.35
C GLN A 66 -7.73 16.25 -2.23
N THR A 67 -7.37 15.11 -2.80
CA THR A 67 -8.17 13.87 -2.72
C THR A 67 -8.27 13.37 -1.28
N ILE A 68 -7.16 13.39 -0.53
CA ILE A 68 -7.14 12.99 0.89
C ILE A 68 -7.95 13.97 1.75
N GLN A 69 -7.82 15.28 1.50
CA GLN A 69 -8.60 16.29 2.22
C GLN A 69 -10.10 16.12 2.00
N MET A 70 -10.52 15.86 0.77
CA MET A 70 -11.91 15.59 0.45
C MET A 70 -12.45 14.37 1.21
N LEU A 71 -11.70 13.26 1.25
CA LEU A 71 -12.10 12.08 2.02
C LEU A 71 -12.15 12.36 3.53
N ASN A 72 -11.19 13.13 4.06
CA ASN A 72 -11.17 13.51 5.48
C ASN A 72 -12.38 14.35 5.86
N GLN A 73 -12.78 15.29 5.00
CA GLN A 73 -13.98 16.08 5.21
C GLN A 73 -15.22 15.18 5.25
N MET A 74 -15.36 14.27 4.28
CA MET A 74 -16.47 13.30 4.26
C MET A 74 -16.52 12.42 5.52
N LEU A 75 -15.37 12.06 6.08
CA LEU A 75 -15.29 11.30 7.34
C LEU A 75 -15.64 12.17 8.55
N ALA A 76 -15.24 13.43 8.56
CA ALA A 76 -15.59 14.37 9.64
C ALA A 76 -17.11 14.56 9.74
N ASP A 77 -17.80 14.59 8.59
CA ASP A 77 -19.25 14.75 8.50
C ASP A 77 -20.01 13.43 8.77
N ASN A 78 -19.31 12.28 8.88
CA ASN A 78 -19.91 10.96 9.07
C ASN A 78 -19.49 10.31 10.40
N THR A 79 -20.16 10.73 11.49
CA THR A 79 -19.92 10.21 12.84
C THR A 79 -20.10 8.70 12.96
N GLU A 80 -21.09 8.13 12.27
CA GLU A 80 -21.35 6.69 12.31
C GLU A 80 -20.20 5.88 11.69
N ALA A 81 -19.73 6.27 10.51
CA ALA A 81 -18.59 5.61 9.88
C ALA A 81 -17.33 5.76 10.75
N LYS A 82 -17.11 6.96 11.32
CA LYS A 82 -16.00 7.20 12.24
C LYS A 82 -16.01 6.23 13.42
N GLU A 83 -17.17 6.04 14.05
CA GLU A 83 -17.29 5.12 15.18
C GLU A 83 -17.12 3.66 14.77
N LYS A 84 -17.74 3.22 13.66
CA LYS A 84 -17.53 1.87 13.11
C LYS A 84 -16.05 1.56 12.87
N MET A 85 -15.29 2.51 12.32
CA MET A 85 -13.85 2.33 12.14
C MET A 85 -13.10 2.20 13.47
N ARG A 86 -13.48 2.96 14.51
CA ARG A 86 -12.85 2.85 15.85
C ARG A 86 -13.12 1.49 16.46
N VAL A 87 -14.37 1.02 16.39
CA VAL A 87 -14.77 -0.30 16.89
C VAL A 87 -14.03 -1.41 16.15
N SER A 88 -14.00 -1.34 14.81
CA SER A 88 -13.28 -2.33 13.99
C SER A 88 -11.79 -2.36 14.32
N LEU A 89 -11.15 -1.19 14.50
CA LEU A 89 -9.75 -1.11 14.89
C LEU A 89 -9.51 -1.71 16.28
N LYS A 90 -10.38 -1.43 17.24
CA LYS A 90 -10.30 -1.99 18.61
C LYS A 90 -10.42 -3.51 18.57
N ALA A 91 -11.43 -4.04 17.88
CA ALA A 91 -11.64 -5.48 17.73
C ALA A 91 -10.46 -6.17 17.04
N GLN A 92 -9.92 -5.56 15.97
CA GLN A 92 -8.73 -6.08 15.30
C GLN A 92 -7.53 -6.08 16.24
N ARG A 93 -7.29 -4.99 17.00
CA ARG A 93 -6.18 -4.92 17.97
C ARG A 93 -6.30 -5.98 19.07
N GLU A 94 -7.50 -6.17 19.62
CA GLU A 94 -7.78 -7.19 20.63
C GLU A 94 -7.54 -8.60 20.07
N HIS A 95 -8.00 -8.86 18.83
CA HIS A 95 -7.73 -10.11 18.15
C HIS A 95 -6.23 -10.37 17.95
N TRP A 96 -5.46 -9.39 17.45
CA TRP A 96 -4.01 -9.53 17.27
C TRP A 96 -3.28 -9.72 18.61
N ASN A 97 -3.70 -9.03 19.67
CA ASN A 97 -3.15 -9.22 21.01
C ASN A 97 -3.45 -10.62 21.56
N ALA A 98 -4.61 -11.20 21.23
CA ALA A 98 -4.98 -12.55 21.64
C ALA A 98 -4.18 -13.60 20.85
N VAL A 99 -4.11 -13.48 19.52
CA VAL A 99 -3.39 -14.42 18.65
C VAL A 99 -1.88 -14.35 18.88
N GLY A 100 -1.34 -13.14 19.06
CA GLY A 100 0.09 -12.93 19.32
C GLY A 100 0.58 -13.54 20.63
N LYS A 101 -0.31 -13.80 21.60
CA LYS A 101 0.05 -14.53 22.84
C LYS A 101 0.32 -16.02 22.62
N TYR A 102 -0.14 -16.58 21.50
CA TYR A 102 0.01 -18.01 21.18
C TYR A 102 1.04 -18.29 20.07
N GLN A 103 1.58 -17.25 19.43
CA GLN A 103 2.75 -17.40 18.56
C GLN A 103 4.00 -17.41 19.45
N GLN A 104 4.37 -18.60 19.93
CA GLN A 104 5.73 -18.85 20.40
C GLN A 104 6.73 -18.35 19.34
N PRO A 105 7.86 -17.74 19.73
CA PRO A 105 8.91 -17.46 18.76
C PRO A 105 9.27 -18.78 18.07
N VAL A 106 9.25 -18.78 16.73
CA VAL A 106 9.82 -19.89 15.97
C VAL A 106 11.27 -20.01 16.46
N ILE A 107 11.59 -21.09 17.17
CA ILE A 107 12.98 -21.44 17.45
C ILE A 107 13.60 -21.67 16.09
N ILE A 108 14.39 -20.70 15.61
CA ILE A 108 15.21 -20.87 14.42
C ILE A 108 16.29 -21.86 14.84
N GLU A 109 16.03 -23.15 14.61
CA GLU A 109 17.04 -24.19 14.77
C GLU A 109 18.21 -23.81 13.86
N GLN A 110 19.38 -23.58 14.46
CA GLN A 110 20.58 -23.24 13.71
C GLN A 110 20.86 -24.38 12.74
N LYS A 111 20.81 -24.09 11.44
CA LYS A 111 21.18 -25.04 10.39
C LYS A 111 22.53 -25.67 10.75
N PRO A 112 22.67 -27.01 10.76
CA PRO A 112 23.92 -27.65 11.12
C PRO A 112 25.04 -27.22 10.18
N PRO A 113 26.28 -27.07 10.69
CA PRO A 113 27.41 -26.59 9.90
C PRO A 113 27.63 -27.55 8.73
N THR A 114 27.45 -27.02 7.52
CA THR A 114 27.64 -27.76 6.29
C THR A 114 29.14 -27.95 6.13
N THR A 115 29.64 -29.17 6.38
CA THR A 115 31.02 -29.55 6.05
C THR A 115 31.24 -29.36 4.56
N SER A 116 32.02 -28.34 4.22
CA SER A 116 32.54 -28.12 2.88
C SER A 116 33.51 -29.25 2.52
N ALA A 117 33.08 -30.14 1.63
CA ALA A 117 33.99 -31.03 0.94
C ALA A 117 34.91 -30.16 0.06
N LYS A 118 36.21 -30.17 0.37
CA LYS A 118 37.26 -29.52 -0.41
C LYS A 118 37.38 -30.19 -1.77
N LEU A 119 37.30 -29.41 -2.85
CA LEU A 119 37.88 -29.75 -4.14
C LEU A 119 38.94 -28.68 -4.48
N ASN A 120 40.17 -29.15 -4.68
CA ASN A 120 41.37 -28.34 -4.85
C ASN A 120 41.42 -27.61 -6.21
N ASN A 121 41.60 -26.29 -6.12
CA ASN A 121 42.57 -25.42 -6.80
C ASN A 121 43.16 -25.82 -8.18
N VAL A 122 42.99 -24.95 -9.19
CA VAL A 122 44.05 -24.50 -10.13
C VAL A 122 43.80 -23.02 -10.55
N GLU A 123 44.91 -22.28 -10.63
CA GLU A 123 45.20 -20.85 -10.87
C GLU A 123 44.53 -20.21 -12.12
N ALA A 124 44.45 -18.88 -12.38
CA ALA A 124 45.35 -17.76 -12.10
C ALA A 124 44.69 -16.35 -12.27
N SER A 125 44.98 -15.41 -11.35
CA SER A 125 45.36 -13.96 -11.50
C SER A 125 44.45 -12.92 -12.26
N PRO A 126 44.69 -11.58 -12.15
CA PRO A 126 43.89 -10.65 -11.35
C PRO A 126 43.26 -9.46 -12.14
N SER A 127 42.55 -8.56 -11.44
CA SER A 127 41.98 -7.26 -11.92
C SER A 127 40.62 -7.39 -12.63
N VAL A 128 39.54 -6.64 -12.36
CA VAL A 128 39.40 -5.19 -12.18
C VAL A 128 38.17 -4.85 -11.32
N ARG A 129 38.39 -3.91 -10.39
CA ARG A 129 37.45 -3.19 -9.51
C ARG A 129 36.28 -2.53 -10.26
N ARG A 130 35.03 -2.79 -9.86
CA ARG A 130 33.84 -2.05 -10.34
C ARG A 130 33.96 -0.57 -9.99
N LYS A 131 34.01 0.32 -10.98
CA LYS A 131 33.84 1.77 -10.81
C LYS A 131 32.36 2.13 -10.79
N THR A 132 31.93 2.79 -9.72
CA THR A 132 30.66 3.52 -9.63
C THR A 132 30.79 4.84 -10.40
N SER A 133 29.84 5.12 -11.29
CA SER A 133 29.70 6.39 -12.01
C SER A 133 28.93 7.41 -11.15
N ASN A 134 29.62 8.44 -10.66
CA ASN A 134 29.00 9.70 -10.27
C ASN A 134 29.25 10.69 -11.41
N LEU A 135 28.17 11.24 -11.99
CA LEU A 135 28.23 12.32 -12.96
C LEU A 135 27.65 13.57 -12.27
N GLN A 136 28.52 14.53 -11.95
CA GLN A 136 28.15 15.91 -11.63
C GLN A 136 28.49 16.76 -12.85
N ASN A 137 27.49 17.51 -13.33
CA ASN A 137 27.68 18.84 -13.89
C ASN A 137 27.05 19.82 -12.91
#